data_AF-A0A943EEM5-F1
#
_entry.id   AF-A0A943EEM5-F1
#
_cell.length_a   1.000
_cell.length_b   1.000
_cell.length_c   1.000
_cell.angle_alpha   90.00
_cell.angle_beta   90.00
_cell.angle_gamma   90.00
#
_symmetry.space_group_name_H-M   'P 1'
#
loop_
_entity.id
_entity.type
_entity.pdbx_description
1 polymer ?
#
loop_
_entity_poly.entity_id
_entity_poly.type
_entity_poly.pdbx_seq_one_letter_code
_entity_poly.pdbx_strand_id
1 'polypeptide(L)'
;MGVTQELMTAIESILNKYEWSLREVGRQSGVSASAMSLWTSGKREIRLDKLIALLQSLGLTMVIRDSKGRTLWTSKNCVIMKENE
;
A
#
# COMPACT_ATOMS: atom_id res chain seq x y z
N MET A 1 -14.11 -11.81 -2.65
CA MET A 1 -13.63 -10.47 -2.28
C MET A 1 -12.61 -10.04 -3.31
N GLY A 2 -12.58 -8.76 -3.70
CA GLY A 2 -11.54 -8.28 -4.63
C GLY A 2 -10.19 -8.18 -3.93
N VAL A 3 -9.09 -8.44 -4.64
CA VAL A 3 -7.70 -8.38 -4.13
C VAL A 3 -7.42 -7.07 -3.37
N THR A 4 -7.97 -5.96 -3.87
CA THR A 4 -7.89 -4.63 -3.25
C THR A 4 -8.45 -4.59 -1.84
N GLN A 5 -9.55 -5.30 -1.57
CA GLN A 5 -10.22 -5.26 -0.28
C GLN A 5 -9.46 -6.05 0.78
N GLU A 6 -8.97 -7.24 0.43
CA GLU A 6 -8.10 -8.04 1.31
C GLU A 6 -6.82 -7.27 1.66
N LEU A 7 -6.24 -6.58 0.69
CA LEU A 7 -5.05 -5.76 0.89
C LEU A 7 -5.32 -4.56 1.81
N MET A 8 -6.43 -3.85 1.62
CA MET A 8 -6.78 -2.73 2.50
C MET A 8 -7.10 -3.19 3.93
N THR A 9 -7.75 -4.34 4.11
CA THR A 9 -7.95 -4.95 5.43
C THR A 9 -6.62 -5.31 6.10
N ALA A 10 -5.65 -5.82 5.33
CA ALA A 10 -4.30 -6.09 5.85
C ALA A 10 -3.60 -4.78 6.28
N ILE A 11 -3.71 -3.72 5.48
CA ILE A 11 -3.18 -2.40 5.83
C ILE A 11 -3.83 -1.89 7.12
N GLU A 12 -5.16 -1.89 7.21
CA GLU A 12 -5.89 -1.45 8.41
C GLU A 12 -5.47 -2.24 9.67
N SER A 13 -5.28 -3.55 9.53
CA SER A 13 -4.80 -4.40 10.64
C SER A 13 -3.39 -4.02 11.09
N ILE A 14 -2.51 -3.70 10.15
CA ILE A 14 -1.15 -3.22 10.44
C ILE A 14 -1.23 -1.86 11.13
N LEU A 15 -2.01 -0.93 10.59
CA LEU A 15 -2.19 0.41 11.17
C LEU A 15 -2.70 0.35 12.61
N ASN A 16 -3.71 -0.49 12.88
CA ASN A 16 -4.22 -0.72 14.23
C ASN A 16 -3.16 -1.30 15.16
N LYS A 17 -2.33 -2.23 14.67
CA LYS A 17 -1.25 -2.84 15.46
C LYS A 17 -0.17 -1.81 15.87
N TYR A 18 0.09 -0.81 15.03
CA TYR A 18 1.07 0.25 15.28
C TYR A 18 0.44 1.54 15.82
N GLU A 19 -0.85 1.52 16.20
CA GLU A 19 -1.62 2.66 16.69
C GLU A 19 -1.57 3.89 15.75
N TRP A 20 -1.50 3.63 14.44
CA TRP A 20 -1.48 4.65 13.40
C TRP A 20 -2.89 4.88 12.85
N SER A 21 -3.30 6.15 12.76
CA SER A 21 -4.57 6.48 12.09
C SER A 21 -4.40 6.54 10.57
N LEU A 22 -5.40 6.09 9.82
CA LEU A 22 -5.46 6.26 8.35
C LEU A 22 -5.23 7.70 7.90
N ARG A 23 -5.64 8.68 8.71
CA ARG A 23 -5.44 10.11 8.46
C ARG A 23 -3.98 10.52 8.59
N GLU A 24 -3.30 10.05 9.63
CA GLU A 24 -1.89 10.34 9.87
C GLU A 24 -1.01 9.72 8.78
N VAL A 25 -1.35 8.48 8.41
CA VAL A 25 -0.71 7.73 7.33
C VAL A 25 -0.93 8.40 5.98
N GLY A 26 -2.16 8.85 5.69
CA GLY A 26 -2.45 9.62 4.48
C GLY A 26 -1.62 10.90 4.40
N ARG A 27 -1.48 11.62 5.53
CA ARG A 27 -0.64 12.81 5.63
C ARG A 27 0.84 12.51 5.36
N GLN A 28 1.38 11.43 5.93
CA GLN A 28 2.78 11.03 5.75
C GLN A 28 3.08 10.47 4.35
N SER A 29 2.12 9.80 3.74
CA SER A 29 2.24 9.21 2.39
C SER A 29 1.91 10.19 1.25
N GLY A 30 1.45 11.41 1.57
CA GLY A 30 0.99 12.38 0.58
C GLY A 30 -0.32 11.99 -0.10
N VAL A 31 -1.10 11.11 0.52
CA VAL A 31 -2.39 10.64 0.03
C VAL A 31 -3.52 11.38 0.76
N SER A 32 -4.48 11.90 -0.01
CA SER A 32 -5.63 12.57 0.59
C SER A 32 -6.51 11.60 1.38
N ALA A 33 -7.12 12.07 2.47
CA ALA A 33 -8.06 11.26 3.27
C ALA A 33 -9.24 10.73 2.43
N SER A 34 -9.67 11.49 1.42
CA SER A 34 -10.69 11.06 0.47
C SER A 34 -10.22 9.88 -0.39
N ALA A 35 -8.99 9.90 -0.89
CA ALA A 35 -8.43 8.76 -1.64
C ALA A 35 -8.31 7.51 -0.76
N MET A 36 -7.84 7.65 0.48
CA MET A 36 -7.81 6.54 1.45
C MET A 36 -9.19 5.94 1.68
N SER A 37 -10.22 6.78 1.89
CA SER A 37 -11.60 6.32 2.09
C SER A 37 -12.18 5.60 0.87
N LEU A 38 -11.86 6.07 -0.35
CA LEU A 38 -12.30 5.41 -1.57
C LEU A 38 -11.63 4.04 -1.77
N TRP A 39 -10.38 3.89 -1.33
CA TRP A 39 -9.67 2.60 -1.38
C TRP A 39 -10.21 1.62 -0.33
N THR A 40 -10.38 2.04 0.93
CA THR A 40 -10.88 1.16 1.99
C THR A 40 -12.33 0.73 1.74
N SER A 41 -13.16 1.59 1.17
CA SER A 41 -14.54 1.26 0.80
C SER A 41 -14.67 0.41 -0.47
N GLY A 42 -13.57 0.09 -1.15
CA GLY A 42 -13.58 -0.66 -2.41
C GLY A 42 -14.19 0.09 -3.60
N LYS A 43 -14.55 1.37 -3.42
CA LYS A 43 -15.12 2.24 -4.47
C LYS A 43 -14.07 2.66 -5.51
N ARG A 44 -12.79 2.53 -5.18
CA ARG A 44 -11.68 2.83 -6.07
C ARG A 44 -10.56 1.82 -5.86
N GLU A 45 -10.00 1.35 -6.97
CA GLU A 45 -8.80 0.52 -6.93
C GLU A 45 -7.57 1.36 -6.61
N ILE A 46 -6.72 0.88 -5.70
CA ILE A 46 -5.43 1.51 -5.43
C ILE A 46 -4.46 1.10 -6.54
N ARG A 47 -3.79 2.07 -7.15
CA ARG A 47 -2.73 1.78 -8.10
C ARG A 47 -1.49 1.26 -7.36
N LEU A 48 -0.77 0.33 -7.99
CA LEU A 48 0.40 -0.33 -7.39
C LEU A 48 1.49 0.68 -6.95
N ASP A 49 1.73 1.74 -7.71
CA ASP A 49 2.69 2.81 -7.38
C ASP A 49 2.32 3.55 -6.09
N LYS A 50 1.03 3.84 -5.89
CA LYS A 50 0.52 4.50 -4.68
C LYS A 50 0.55 3.58 -3.47
N LEU A 51 0.27 2.30 -3.68
CA LEU A 51 0.41 1.29 -2.63
C LEU A 51 1.88 1.16 -2.17
N ILE A 52 2.82 1.12 -3.11
CA ILE A 52 4.25 1.04 -2.78
C ILE A 52 4.68 2.28 -2.00
N ALA A 53 4.32 3.48 -2.45
CA ALA A 53 4.63 4.73 -1.76
C ALA A 53 4.04 4.76 -0.33
N LEU A 54 2.80 4.31 -0.17
CA LEU A 54 2.13 4.18 1.12
C LEU A 54 2.92 3.24 2.05
N LEU A 55 3.24 2.03 1.60
CA LEU A 55 3.98 1.06 2.41
C LEU A 55 5.39 1.55 2.76
N GLN A 56 6.08 2.21 1.83
CA GLN A 56 7.40 2.80 2.09
C GLN A 56 7.33 3.91 3.14
N SER A 57 6.30 4.78 3.12
CA SER A 57 6.12 5.81 4.15
C SER A 57 5.91 5.23 5.55
N LEU A 58 5.39 4.00 5.62
CA LEU A 58 5.16 3.26 6.85
C LEU A 58 6.36 2.39 7.27
N GLY A 59 7.46 2.41 6.52
CA GLY A 59 8.62 1.54 6.74
C GLY A 59 8.33 0.06 6.46
N LEU A 60 7.24 -0.24 5.76
CA LEU A 60 6.80 -1.60 5.43
C LEU A 60 7.37 -2.04 4.08
N THR A 61 7.64 -3.34 3.96
CA THR A 61 8.12 -3.95 2.70
C THR A 61 7.04 -4.87 2.14
N MET A 62 6.54 -4.56 0.94
CA MET A 62 5.76 -5.49 0.13
C MET A 62 6.65 -6.58 -0.46
N VAL A 63 6.20 -7.83 -0.39
CA VAL A 63 6.83 -9.00 -1.00
C VAL A 63 5.79 -9.74 -1.84
N ILE A 64 6.06 -9.93 -3.13
CA ILE A 64 5.23 -10.73 -4.02
C ILE A 64 5.87 -12.10 -4.15
N ARG A 65 5.08 -13.16 -3.94
CA ARG A 65 5.52 -14.54 -4.04
C ARG A 65 4.68 -15.30 -5.06
N ASP A 66 5.27 -16.31 -5.69
CA ASP A 66 4.52 -17.26 -6.50
C ASP A 66 3.76 -18.28 -5.64
N SER A 67 2.94 -19.12 -6.29
CA SER A 67 2.19 -20.19 -5.63
C SER A 67 3.05 -21.26 -4.98
N LYS A 68 4.36 -21.31 -5.29
CA LYS A 68 5.35 -22.20 -4.67
C LYS A 68 6.09 -21.52 -3.52
N GLY A 69 5.69 -20.29 -3.14
CA GLY A 69 6.28 -19.52 -2.04
C GLY A 69 7.60 -18.81 -2.38
N ARG A 70 8.04 -18.83 -3.64
CA ARG A 70 9.28 -18.16 -4.07
C ARG A 70 9.04 -16.66 -4.19
N THR A 71 9.96 -15.85 -3.69
CA THR A 71 9.88 -14.40 -3.81
C THR A 71 10.15 -13.98 -5.25
N LEU A 72 9.17 -13.34 -5.88
CA LEU A 72 9.27 -12.78 -7.23
C LEU A 72 9.74 -11.33 -7.19
N TRP A 73 9.31 -10.57 -6.19
CA TRP A 73 9.60 -9.13 -6.10
C TRP A 73 9.52 -8.62 -4.67
N THR A 74 10.32 -7.58 -4.37
CA THR A 74 10.22 -6.83 -3.12
C THR A 74 10.26 -5.33 -3.38
N SER A 75 9.47 -4.58 -2.62
CA SER A 75 9.42 -3.11 -2.70
C SER A 75 10.72 -2.40 -2.29
N LYS A 76 11.65 -3.08 -1.61
CA LYS A 76 13.01 -2.58 -1.39
C LYS A 76 13.84 -2.49 -2.67
N ASN A 77 13.52 -3.30 -3.68
CA ASN A 77 14.17 -3.24 -5.00
C ASN A 77 13.46 -2.27 -5.96
N CYS A 78 12.50 -1.48 -5.49
CA CYS A 78 11.81 -0.52 -6.33
C CYS A 78 12.69 0.70 -6.55
N VAL A 79 13.60 0.62 -7.52
CA VAL A 79 14.14 1.82 -8.16
C VAL A 79 12.95 2.46 -8.86
N ILE A 80 12.44 3.57 -8.32
CA ILE A 80 11.49 4.41 -9.04
C ILE A 80 12.28 4.96 -10.23
N MET A 81 12.22 4.26 -11.36
CA MET A 81 12.60 4.83 -12.64
C MET A 81 11.61 5.95 -12.87
N LYS A 82 12.02 7.19 -12.55
CA LYS A 82 11.42 8.36 -13.16
C LYS A 82 11.70 8.19 -14.66
N GLU A 83 10.70 7.79 -15.43
CA GLU A 83 10.72 8.07 -16.85
C GLU A 83 10.92 9.59 -16.98
N ASN A 84 12.06 9.96 -17.54
CA ASN A 84 12.33 11.32 -17.96
C ASN A 84 11.40 11.63 -19.13
N GLU A 85 10.76 12.79 -19.03
CA GLU A 85 10.10 13.59 -20.08
C GLU A 85 8.69 13.16 -20.53
#